data_AF-A0A562PVZ3-F1
#
_entry.id   AF-A0A562PVZ3-F1
#
_cell.length_a   1.000
_cell.length_b   1.000
_cell.length_c   1.000
_cell.angle_alpha   90.00
_cell.angle_beta   90.00
_cell.angle_gamma   90.00
#
_symmetry.space_group_name_H-M   'P 1'
#
loop_
_entity.id
_entity.type
_entity.pdbx_description
1 polymer ?
#
loop_
_entity_poly.entity_id
_entity_poly.type
_entity_poly.pdbx_seq_one_letter_code
_entity_poly.pdbx_strand_id
1 'polypeptide(L)'
;MENSCRHLPAGDARPGMVLADEVLDAQGNVLLPRGTVLTDDQLASLARHGIAALAVHDAVGDRLDRLFRKLDPDSADAWATRELRQYLAAWRHGGAR
;
A
#
# COMPACT_ATOMS: atom_id res chain seq x y z
N MET A 1 -7.43 -16.88 1.88
CA MET A 1 -7.38 -15.41 1.82
C MET A 1 -6.01 -15.05 1.30
N GLU A 2 -5.87 -14.92 -0.02
CA GLU A 2 -4.66 -14.32 -0.60
C GLU A 2 -4.77 -12.82 -0.37
N ASN A 3 -4.04 -12.34 0.63
CA ASN A 3 -3.93 -10.90 0.87
C ASN A 3 -2.98 -10.37 -0.20
N SER A 4 -3.50 -9.64 -1.17
CA SER A 4 -2.70 -9.07 -2.26
C SER A 4 -1.55 -8.26 -1.68
N CYS A 5 -0.32 -8.64 -2.00
CA CYS A 5 0.87 -7.90 -1.61
C CYS A 5 1.31 -7.02 -2.78
N ARG A 6 1.75 -5.81 -2.47
CA ARG A 6 2.41 -4.93 -3.45
C ARG A 6 3.75 -4.46 -2.92
N HIS A 7 4.70 -4.32 -3.84
CA HIS A 7 5.99 -3.71 -3.54
C HIS A 7 5.92 -2.21 -3.84
N LEU A 8 6.41 -1.40 -2.91
CA LEU A 8 6.57 0.04 -3.13
C LEU A 8 7.91 0.52 -2.55
N PRO A 9 8.45 1.63 -3.07
CA PRO A 9 9.63 2.27 -2.51
C PRO A 9 9.38 2.68 -1.07
N ALA A 10 10.39 2.60 -0.19
CA ALA A 10 10.23 2.99 1.21
C ALA A 10 9.77 4.45 1.37
N GLY A 11 10.15 5.34 0.44
CA GLY A 11 9.72 6.75 0.43
C GLY A 11 8.23 6.95 0.11
N ASP A 12 7.57 6.00 -0.55
CA ASP A 12 6.13 6.03 -0.83
C ASP A 12 5.30 5.37 0.30
N ALA A 13 5.97 4.79 1.29
CA ALA A 13 5.32 4.16 2.41
C ALA A 13 4.78 5.23 3.36
N ARG A 14 3.60 4.96 3.92
CA ARG A 14 2.87 5.87 4.80
C ARG A 14 2.46 5.17 6.08
N PRO A 15 2.28 5.92 7.18
CA PRO A 15 1.82 5.36 8.43
C PRO A 15 0.48 4.63 8.25
N GLY A 16 0.28 3.54 8.99
CA GLY A 16 -0.90 2.70 8.92
C GLY A 16 -0.89 1.61 7.85
N MET A 17 0.11 1.58 6.94
CA MET A 17 0.31 0.43 6.06
C MET A 17 0.83 -0.78 6.84
N VAL A 18 0.46 -2.00 6.43
CA VAL A 18 0.90 -3.23 7.09
C VAL A 18 1.93 -3.93 6.23
N LEU A 19 3.08 -4.29 6.80
CA LEU A 19 4.10 -5.06 6.10
C LEU A 19 3.59 -6.45 5.73
N ALA A 20 3.72 -6.82 4.46
CA ALA A 20 3.38 -8.15 3.95
C ALA A 20 4.48 -9.18 4.18
N ASP A 21 5.73 -8.70 4.32
CA ASP A 21 6.91 -9.50 4.58
C ASP A 21 7.84 -8.80 5.57
N GLU A 22 8.85 -9.50 6.08
CA GLU A 22 9.87 -8.92 6.94
C GLU A 22 10.79 -7.96 6.20
N VAL A 23 11.24 -6.90 6.88
CA VAL A 23 12.23 -5.96 6.35
C VAL A 23 13.55 -6.23 7.05
N LEU A 24 14.57 -6.50 6.24
CA LEU A 24 15.94 -6.69 6.69
C LEU A 24 16.74 -5.40 6.54
N ASP A 25 17.67 -5.14 7.44
CA ASP A 25 18.67 -4.08 7.30
C ASP A 25 19.80 -4.49 6.33
N ALA A 26 20.74 -3.57 6.08
CA ALA A 26 21.89 -3.83 5.21
C ALA A 26 22.84 -4.93 5.73
N GLN A 27 22.70 -5.31 7.00
CA GLN A 27 23.48 -6.33 7.69
C GLN A 27 22.74 -7.69 7.72
N GLY A 28 21.51 -7.76 7.20
CA GLY A 28 20.67 -8.96 7.18
C GLY A 28 19.90 -9.20 8.48
N ASN A 29 19.85 -8.24 9.40
CA ASN A 29 19.04 -8.35 10.61
C ASN A 29 17.60 -7.91 10.33
N VAL A 30 16.64 -8.57 10.98
CA VAL A 30 15.23 -8.18 10.91
C VAL A 30 15.04 -6.81 11.60
N LEU A 31 14.78 -5.78 10.80
CA LEU A 31 14.48 -4.44 11.28
C LEU A 31 13.01 -4.32 11.69
N LEU A 32 12.11 -4.88 10.88
CA LEU A 32 10.67 -4.93 11.14
C LEU A 32 10.10 -6.29 10.75
N PRO A 33 9.34 -6.95 11.63
CA PRO A 33 8.73 -8.24 11.31
C PRO A 33 7.54 -8.07 10.36
N ARG A 34 7.23 -9.14 9.63
CA ARG A 34 5.99 -9.25 8.84
C ARG A 34 4.76 -8.96 9.71
N GLY A 35 3.77 -8.28 9.13
CA GLY A 35 2.52 -7.92 9.82
C GLY A 35 2.61 -6.68 10.69
N THR A 36 3.78 -6.03 10.77
CA THR A 36 3.93 -4.76 11.49
C THR A 36 3.14 -3.65 10.80
N VAL A 37 2.38 -2.90 11.59
CA VAL A 37 1.76 -1.65 11.16
C VAL A 37 2.80 -0.54 11.20
N LEU A 38 3.11 0.05 10.04
CA LEU A 38 4.09 1.11 9.91
C LEU A 38 3.64 2.35 10.68
N THR A 39 4.50 2.87 11.54
CA THR A 39 4.36 4.17 12.21
C THR A 39 5.32 5.20 11.63
N ASP A 40 5.10 6.49 11.92
CA ASP A 40 6.01 7.57 11.50
C ASP A 40 7.46 7.33 11.96
N ASP A 41 7.67 6.90 13.22
CA ASP A 41 9.00 6.53 13.73
C ASP A 41 9.65 5.39 12.96
N GLN A 42 8.86 4.37 12.59
CA GLN A 42 9.37 3.23 11.82
C GLN A 42 9.75 3.63 10.40
N LEU A 43 8.97 4.51 9.76
CA LEU A 43 9.31 5.07 8.44
C LEU A 43 10.58 5.91 8.50
N ALA A 44 10.74 6.74 9.54
CA ALA A 44 11.98 7.48 9.77
C ALA A 44 13.17 6.55 9.99
N SER A 45 12.97 5.41 10.67
CA SER A 45 14.01 4.38 10.78
C SER A 45 14.34 3.75 9.43
N LEU A 46 13.33 3.33 8.64
CA LEU A 46 13.51 2.74 7.32
C LEU A 46 14.32 3.65 6.39
N ALA A 47 14.03 4.95 6.40
CA ALA A 47 14.77 5.94 5.63
C ALA A 47 16.24 6.06 6.06
N ARG A 48 16.53 6.03 7.37
CA ARG A 48 17.90 6.07 7.91
C ARG A 48 18.71 4.81 7.61
N HIS A 49 18.05 3.65 7.60
CA HIS A 49 18.69 2.37 7.28
C HIS A 49 18.86 2.13 5.77
N GLY A 50 18.43 3.05 4.93
CA GLY A 50 18.62 2.97 3.47
C GLY A 50 17.78 1.87 2.81
N ILE A 51 16.63 1.51 3.40
CA ILE A 51 15.75 0.49 2.81
C ILE A 51 15.15 1.06 1.52
N ALA A 52 15.39 0.36 0.39
CA ALA A 52 14.95 0.83 -0.91
C ALA A 52 13.46 0.52 -1.20
N ALA A 53 13.00 -0.67 -0.82
CA ALA A 53 11.65 -1.14 -1.12
C ALA A 53 11.09 -2.00 0.02
N LEU A 54 9.77 -1.97 0.18
CA LEU A 54 9.03 -2.76 1.16
C LEU A 54 7.87 -3.48 0.47
N ALA A 55 7.52 -4.66 0.96
CA ALA A 55 6.27 -5.32 0.63
C ALA A 55 5.19 -4.95 1.67
N VAL A 56 4.06 -4.42 1.23
CA VAL A 56 2.91 -4.13 2.10
C VAL A 56 1.65 -4.84 1.62
N HIS A 57 0.73 -5.09 2.54
CA HIS A 57 -0.61 -5.56 2.20
C HIS A 57 -1.41 -4.46 1.50
N ASP A 58 -2.05 -4.79 0.38
CA ASP A 58 -2.92 -3.89 -0.34
C ASP A 58 -4.36 -3.89 0.23
N ALA A 59 -4.48 -3.58 1.52
CA ALA A 59 -5.77 -3.53 2.21
C ALA A 59 -6.76 -2.55 1.56
N VAL A 60 -6.25 -1.50 0.89
CA VAL A 60 -7.07 -0.55 0.13
C VAL A 60 -7.53 -1.15 -1.19
N GLY A 61 -6.65 -1.81 -1.94
CA GLY A 61 -7.04 -2.59 -3.12
C GLY A 61 -8.13 -3.61 -2.78
N ASP A 62 -7.92 -4.39 -1.73
CA ASP A 62 -8.89 -5.38 -1.24
C ASP A 62 -10.22 -4.73 -0.81
N ARG A 63 -10.17 -3.56 -0.17
CA ARG A 63 -11.39 -2.82 0.22
C ARG A 63 -12.11 -2.26 -1.00
N LEU A 64 -11.40 -1.69 -1.96
CA LEU A 64 -11.98 -1.17 -3.19
C LEU A 64 -12.60 -2.32 -4.00
N ASP A 65 -11.90 -3.44 -4.16
CA ASP A 65 -12.46 -4.63 -4.81
C ASP A 65 -13.71 -5.13 -4.09
N ARG A 66 -13.73 -5.12 -2.75
CA ARG A 66 -14.95 -5.44 -2.00
C ARG A 66 -16.10 -4.46 -2.23
N LEU A 67 -15.82 -3.16 -2.28
CA LEU A 67 -16.81 -2.11 -2.54
C LEU A 67 -17.36 -2.21 -3.96
N PHE A 68 -16.50 -2.50 -4.93
CA PHE A 68 -16.84 -2.57 -6.34
C PHE A 68 -17.26 -3.96 -6.82
N ARG A 69 -17.14 -5.01 -6.00
CA ARG A 69 -17.55 -6.39 -6.33
C ARG A 69 -19.02 -6.54 -6.75
N LYS A 70 -19.91 -5.66 -6.27
CA LYS A 70 -21.33 -5.69 -6.64
C LYS A 70 -21.65 -4.81 -7.86
N LEU A 71 -20.65 -4.07 -8.37
CA LEU A 71 -20.87 -3.20 -9.50
C LEU A 71 -20.65 -3.99 -10.79
N ASP A 72 -21.71 -4.06 -11.60
CA ASP A 72 -21.70 -4.73 -12.88
C ASP A 72 -20.73 -3.99 -13.84
N PRO A 73 -19.72 -4.66 -14.41
CA PRO A 73 -18.74 -4.05 -15.31
C PRO A 73 -19.33 -3.58 -16.65
N ASP A 74 -20.52 -4.06 -17.01
CA ASP A 74 -21.30 -3.69 -18.20
C ASP A 74 -22.33 -2.58 -17.90
N SER A 75 -22.46 -2.17 -16.63
CA SER A 75 -23.35 -1.08 -16.25
C SER A 75 -22.89 0.25 -16.86
N ALA A 76 -23.85 1.07 -17.28
CA ALA A 76 -23.58 2.40 -17.85
C ALA A 76 -22.82 3.34 -16.90
N ASP A 77 -22.71 3.02 -15.60
CA ASP A 77 -21.96 3.75 -14.57
C ASP A 77 -20.58 3.13 -14.26
N ALA A 78 -20.17 2.08 -14.97
CA ALA A 78 -18.87 1.43 -14.80
C ALA A 78 -17.71 2.41 -15.08
N TRP A 79 -17.91 3.39 -15.95
CA TRP A 79 -16.93 4.46 -16.21
C TRP A 79 -16.73 5.35 -14.99
N ALA A 80 -17.80 5.80 -14.32
CA ALA A 80 -17.70 6.64 -13.12
C ALA A 80 -16.95 5.93 -11.99
N THR A 81 -17.11 4.62 -11.92
CA THR A 81 -16.46 3.74 -10.95
C THR A 81 -14.98 3.57 -11.23
N ARG A 82 -14.63 3.37 -12.50
CA ARG A 82 -13.23 3.32 -12.95
C ARG A 82 -12.54 4.67 -12.75
N GLU A 83 -13.22 5.77 -13.06
CA GLU A 83 -12.75 7.14 -12.85
C GLU A 83 -12.46 7.40 -11.37
N LEU A 84 -13.41 7.07 -10.49
CA LEU A 84 -13.25 7.22 -9.03
C LEU A 84 -12.10 6.37 -8.49
N ARG A 85 -11.95 5.13 -8.99
CA ARG A 85 -10.85 4.23 -8.60
C ARG A 85 -9.49 4.81 -9.02
N GLN A 86 -9.39 5.36 -10.22
CA GLN A 86 -8.19 6.03 -10.71
C GLN A 86 -7.88 7.30 -9.91
N TYR A 87 -8.90 8.11 -9.60
CA TYR A 87 -8.75 9.34 -8.82
C TYR A 87 -8.29 9.07 -7.39
N LEU A 88 -8.88 8.10 -6.70
CA LEU A 88 -8.47 7.70 -5.35
C LEU A 88 -7.06 7.10 -5.32
N ALA A 89 -6.69 6.33 -6.35
CA ALA A 89 -5.32 5.82 -6.50
C ALA A 89 -4.32 6.96 -6.73
N ALA A 90 -4.66 7.94 -7.58
CA ALA A 90 -3.83 9.12 -7.83
C ALA A 90 -3.66 10.00 -6.58
N TRP A 91 -4.73 10.20 -5.79
CA TRP A 91 -4.67 10.96 -4.53
C TRP A 91 -3.67 10.38 -3.52
N ARG A 92 -3.45 9.06 -3.54
CA ARG A 92 -2.46 8.40 -2.69
C ARG A 92 -1.02 8.78 -3.02
N HIS A 93 -0.74 9.20 -4.26
CA HIS A 93 0.60 9.62 -4.72
C HIS A 93 0.94 11.09 -4.44
N GLY A 94 0.09 11.80 -3.67
CA GLY A 94 0.29 13.20 -3.37
C GLY A 94 -0.64 14.06 -4.21
N GLY A 95 -1.79 14.41 -3.65
CA GLY A 95 -2.65 15.43 -4.21
C GLY A 95 -1.89 16.76 -4.26
N ALA A 96 -1.60 17.22 -5.47
CA ALA A 96 -1.24 18.60 -5.72
C ALA A 96 -1.74 18.99 -7.11
N ARG A 97 -2.90 19.64 -7.16
CA ARG A 97 -2.96 20.94 -7.79
C ARG A 97 -4.01 21.82 -7.13
#